data_AF-A0A3G7YJR5-F1
#
_entry.id   AF-A0A3G7YJR5-F1
#
_cell.length_a   1.000
_cell.length_b   1.000
_cell.length_c   1.000
_cell.angle_alpha   90.00
_cell.angle_beta   90.00
_cell.angle_gamma   90.00
#
_symmetry.space_group_name_H-M   'P 1'
#
loop_
_entity.id
_entity.type
_entity.pdbx_description
1 polymer ?
#
loop_
_entity_poly.entity_id
_entity_poly.type
_entity_poly.pdbx_seq_one_letter_code
_entity_poly.pdbx_strand_id
1 'polypeptide(L)'
;MTRHTNPASPTKPHSPSRAWRAIAAMLFSVLLAPTAAFADATAPAAPAAAEQNATTPAAAPTATDPAQAAAPADETGVVLEEDNTLGMAHDLSPWGMYQNADVVVKAVMIGLAIASIITWTIWIAKGFELLGAKRRLRTEIVHLKKATTLKEASETATKKGTLANLLVHDALEEMRLSANTREKEGIKERVSFRLERLVAACGRNMSSGTGVLATIGSTAPFVGLFGTVWGIMNSFIGIAKTQTTNLAVVAPGIAEALLATALGLVAAIPAVVIYNVFARSIAGYKAQVSDASAEVLLLVSRDLDHLPTERSSQPHMVKVG
;
A
#
# COMPACT_ATOMS: atom_id res chain seq x y z
N MET A 1 -56.02 7.43 21.25
CA MET A 1 -55.04 7.28 22.36
C MET A 1 -53.87 6.46 21.84
N THR A 2 -52.76 7.12 21.55
CA THR A 2 -51.55 6.60 20.90
C THR A 2 -50.67 5.85 21.90
N ARG A 3 -50.09 4.71 21.49
CA ARG A 3 -48.83 4.21 22.07
C ARG A 3 -47.90 3.78 20.95
N HIS A 4 -46.97 4.66 20.64
CA HIS A 4 -45.81 4.42 19.80
C HIS A 4 -44.91 3.38 20.46
N THR A 5 -44.59 2.30 19.74
CA THR A 5 -43.48 1.41 20.08
C THR A 5 -42.23 1.87 19.32
N ASN A 6 -41.15 1.97 20.08
CA ASN A 6 -39.83 2.50 19.76
C ASN A 6 -39.18 1.87 18.50
N PRO A 7 -38.55 2.65 17.59
CA PRO A 7 -37.86 2.09 16.43
C PRO A 7 -36.52 1.43 16.83
N ALA A 8 -36.17 0.39 16.07
CA ALA A 8 -34.95 -0.39 16.20
C ALA A 8 -33.67 0.47 16.18
N SER A 9 -32.76 0.16 17.10
CA SER A 9 -31.44 0.78 17.22
C SER A 9 -30.53 0.38 16.05
N PRO A 10 -29.61 1.27 15.61
CA PRO A 10 -28.73 0.98 14.49
C PRO A 10 -27.62 -0.01 14.88
N THR A 11 -27.27 -0.85 13.92
CA THR A 11 -26.16 -1.81 13.93
C THR A 11 -24.87 -1.19 14.50
N LYS A 12 -24.31 -1.79 15.56
CA LYS A 12 -22.97 -1.43 16.06
C LYS A 12 -21.94 -1.62 14.93
N PRO A 13 -21.14 -0.60 14.57
CA PRO A 13 -20.01 -0.80 13.68
C PRO A 13 -18.98 -1.72 14.37
N HIS A 14 -18.45 -2.68 13.62
CA HIS A 14 -17.33 -3.50 14.07
C HIS A 14 -16.17 -2.60 14.51
N SER A 15 -15.84 -2.62 15.80
CA SER A 15 -14.69 -1.90 16.32
C SER A 15 -13.42 -2.44 15.66
N PRO A 16 -12.57 -1.59 15.08
CA PRO A 16 -11.31 -2.07 14.53
C PRO A 16 -10.45 -2.68 15.65
N SER A 17 -9.67 -3.72 15.32
CA SER A 17 -8.84 -4.45 16.29
C SER A 17 -7.92 -3.49 17.06
N ARG A 18 -7.56 -3.83 18.30
CA ARG A 18 -6.68 -2.98 19.14
C ARG A 18 -5.37 -2.60 18.43
N ALA A 19 -4.87 -3.48 17.56
CA ALA A 19 -3.71 -3.23 16.70
C ALA A 19 -3.94 -2.05 15.73
N TRP A 20 -5.13 -1.93 15.14
CA TRP A 20 -5.48 -0.80 14.27
C TRP A 20 -5.53 0.52 15.03
N ARG A 21 -6.03 0.53 16.27
CA ARG A 21 -6.06 1.75 17.10
C ARG A 21 -4.65 2.20 17.49
N ALA A 22 -3.74 1.25 17.74
CA ALA A 22 -2.34 1.55 18.01
C ALA A 22 -1.61 2.08 16.76
N ILE A 23 -1.82 1.45 15.59
CA ILE A 23 -1.23 1.90 14.32
C ILE A 23 -1.78 3.26 13.89
N ALA A 24 -3.09 3.50 14.05
CA ALA A 24 -3.70 4.79 13.75
C ALA A 24 -3.23 5.89 14.70
N ALA A 25 -3.05 5.60 15.99
CA ALA A 25 -2.47 6.55 16.95
C ALA A 25 -1.02 6.89 16.59
N MET A 26 -0.22 5.91 16.19
CA MET A 26 1.18 6.12 15.80
C MET A 26 1.30 6.91 14.49
N LEU A 27 0.45 6.64 13.49
CA LEU A 27 0.37 7.43 12.26
C LEU A 27 -0.11 8.86 12.52
N PHE A 28 -1.08 9.06 13.42
CA PHE A 28 -1.58 10.39 13.78
C PHE A 28 -0.53 11.21 14.53
N SER A 29 0.32 10.58 15.36
CA SER A 29 1.45 11.25 16.02
C SER A 29 2.58 11.64 15.06
N VAL A 30 2.76 10.91 13.95
CA VAL A 30 3.77 11.24 12.92
C VAL A 30 3.25 12.29 11.91
N LEU A 31 1.94 12.38 11.71
CA LEU A 31 1.29 13.36 10.82
C LEU A 31 1.08 14.75 11.44
N LEU A 32 1.24 14.90 12.77
CA LEU A 32 1.07 16.19 13.46
C LEU A 32 2.35 17.04 13.51
N ALA A 33 3.22 16.90 12.51
CA ALA A 33 4.24 17.89 12.19
C ALA A 33 3.66 18.86 11.14
N PRO A 34 3.86 20.18 11.26
CA PRO A 34 3.17 21.14 10.40
C PRO A 34 3.66 21.01 8.96
N THR A 35 2.83 20.43 8.09
CA THR A 35 3.01 20.51 6.64
C THR A 35 2.54 21.89 6.19
N ALA A 36 3.47 22.80 5.97
CA ALA A 36 3.20 24.03 5.23
C ALA A 36 2.70 23.65 3.83
N ALA A 37 1.56 24.23 3.45
CA ALA A 37 0.91 24.01 2.18
C ALA A 37 1.74 24.59 1.04
N PHE A 38 2.06 23.75 0.04
CA PHE A 38 2.30 24.21 -1.32
C PHE A 38 1.50 23.32 -2.26
N ALA A 39 0.39 23.89 -2.74
CA ALA A 39 -0.32 23.45 -3.92
C ALA A 39 0.03 24.42 -5.07
N ASP A 40 0.03 23.88 -6.28
CA ASP A 40 0.29 24.49 -7.60
C ASP A 40 1.73 24.92 -7.93
N ALA A 41 2.38 24.10 -8.78
CA ALA A 41 3.05 24.58 -10.00
C ALA A 41 3.39 23.40 -10.94
N THR A 42 2.86 23.53 -12.15
CA THR A 42 3.09 22.84 -13.43
C THR A 42 4.47 22.21 -13.65
N ALA A 43 4.45 21.01 -14.25
CA ALA A 43 5.63 20.26 -14.71
C ALA A 43 6.51 21.04 -15.71
N PRO A 44 7.85 20.98 -15.63
CA PRO A 44 8.71 21.39 -16.74
C PRO A 44 9.07 20.19 -17.64
N ALA A 45 9.01 20.46 -18.94
CA ALA A 45 9.50 19.61 -20.02
C ALA A 45 11.03 19.49 -20.03
N ALA A 46 11.51 18.41 -20.67
CA ALA A 46 12.92 18.07 -20.87
C ALA A 46 13.73 19.15 -21.62
N PRO A 47 15.04 19.32 -21.34
CA PRO A 47 15.88 20.18 -22.16
C PRO A 47 16.36 19.47 -23.42
N ALA A 48 16.19 20.16 -24.55
CA ALA A 48 16.75 19.84 -25.85
C ALA A 48 18.27 20.08 -25.90
N ALA A 49 18.94 19.31 -26.75
CA ALA A 49 20.36 19.38 -27.05
C ALA A 49 20.77 20.74 -27.67
N ALA A 50 21.94 21.23 -27.28
CA ALA A 50 22.63 22.33 -27.96
C ALA A 50 23.91 21.79 -28.61
N GLU A 51 23.97 21.92 -29.93
CA GLU A 51 25.10 21.58 -30.80
C GLU A 51 26.27 22.55 -30.57
N GLN A 52 27.49 22.00 -30.47
CA GLN A 52 28.73 22.78 -30.55
C GLN A 52 29.43 22.48 -31.88
N ASN A 53 29.53 23.51 -32.72
CA ASN A 53 30.24 23.50 -33.99
C ASN A 53 31.75 23.36 -33.80
N ALA A 54 32.32 22.40 -34.53
CA ALA A 54 33.76 22.18 -34.65
C ALA A 54 34.39 23.19 -35.62
N THR A 55 35.54 23.75 -35.27
CA THR A 55 36.51 24.29 -36.23
C THR A 55 37.91 23.79 -35.85
N THR A 56 38.48 22.99 -36.76
CA THR A 56 39.92 22.67 -36.82
C THR A 56 40.64 23.85 -37.51
N PRO A 57 41.95 24.05 -37.30
CA PRO A 57 42.89 23.43 -38.26
C PRO A 57 44.16 22.85 -37.65
N ALA A 58 44.69 21.86 -38.36
CA ALA A 58 45.91 21.11 -38.09
C ALA A 58 47.19 21.87 -38.47
N ALA A 59 48.28 21.60 -37.75
CA ALA A 59 49.63 21.42 -38.31
C ALA A 59 50.61 20.92 -37.22
N ALA A 60 51.20 19.73 -37.45
CA ALA A 60 52.48 19.30 -36.86
C ALA A 60 53.63 19.95 -37.66
N PRO A 61 54.91 20.01 -37.21
CA PRO A 61 55.76 18.90 -36.72
C PRO A 61 56.58 19.31 -35.47
N THR A 62 57.54 18.61 -34.83
CA THR A 62 58.53 17.60 -35.23
C THR A 62 59.15 17.03 -33.93
N ALA A 63 59.61 15.78 -33.95
CA ALA A 63 60.37 15.17 -32.86
C ALA A 63 61.80 15.73 -32.75
N THR A 64 62.33 15.86 -31.53
CA THR A 64 63.76 15.75 -31.25
C THR A 64 63.97 15.26 -29.81
N ASP A 65 64.64 14.13 -29.69
CA ASP A 65 65.22 13.53 -28.48
C ASP A 65 66.35 14.45 -27.94
N PRO A 66 66.72 14.37 -26.65
CA PRO A 66 67.90 13.55 -26.38
C PRO A 66 67.84 12.72 -25.09
N ALA A 67 68.42 11.53 -25.22
CA ALA A 67 68.79 10.60 -24.16
C ALA A 67 69.94 11.11 -23.24
N GLN A 68 70.09 10.36 -22.13
CA GLN A 68 71.15 10.30 -21.11
C GLN A 68 71.07 11.30 -19.94
N ALA A 69 71.11 10.87 -18.66
CA ALA A 69 71.90 9.78 -18.09
C ALA A 69 71.25 9.05 -16.88
N ALA A 70 71.47 7.73 -16.81
CA ALA A 70 71.50 6.93 -15.57
C ALA A 70 72.86 7.14 -14.88
N ALA A 71 73.07 7.03 -13.56
CA ALA A 71 72.78 5.93 -12.62
C ALA A 71 73.21 6.38 -11.18
N PRO A 72 73.39 5.49 -10.16
CA PRO A 72 72.42 4.67 -9.40
C PRO A 72 72.59 4.82 -7.85
N ALA A 73 71.92 3.95 -7.07
CA ALA A 73 72.01 3.70 -5.61
C ALA A 73 71.12 4.62 -4.73
N ASP A 74 70.36 4.15 -3.74
CA ASP A 74 70.44 2.92 -2.95
C ASP A 74 69.06 2.43 -2.50
N GLU A 75 68.95 1.12 -2.32
CA GLU A 75 67.87 0.45 -1.64
C GLU A 75 67.85 0.83 -0.15
N THR A 76 66.77 1.47 0.28
CA THR A 76 66.12 1.09 1.55
C THR A 76 64.62 1.25 1.35
N GLY A 77 63.97 0.14 1.02
CA GLY A 77 62.54 -0.02 1.20
C GLY A 77 62.22 0.08 2.69
N VAL A 78 62.04 1.30 3.17
CA VAL A 78 61.14 1.55 4.28
C VAL A 78 59.77 1.59 3.63
N VAL A 79 59.08 0.46 3.65
CA VAL A 79 57.63 0.49 3.68
C VAL A 79 57.31 1.30 4.93
N LEU A 80 57.13 2.61 4.73
CA LEU A 80 56.35 3.38 5.67
C LEU A 80 55.00 2.68 5.61
N GLU A 81 54.73 1.83 6.61
CA GLU A 81 53.35 1.58 6.97
C GLU A 81 52.73 2.98 7.00
N GLU A 82 51.84 3.27 6.05
CA GLU A 82 50.97 4.42 6.15
C GLU A 82 50.26 4.24 7.47
N ASP A 83 50.82 4.90 8.47
CA ASP A 83 50.33 4.95 9.82
C ASP A 83 48.96 5.61 9.70
N ASN A 84 47.93 4.79 9.59
CA ASN A 84 46.52 5.16 9.46
C ASN A 84 46.00 5.83 10.75
N THR A 85 46.92 6.36 11.57
CA THR A 85 46.69 7.06 12.83
C THR A 85 46.87 8.58 12.68
N LEU A 86 46.98 9.09 11.45
CA LEU A 86 46.82 10.51 11.15
C LEU A 86 45.33 10.93 11.20
N GLY A 87 44.86 11.22 12.42
CA GLY A 87 43.78 12.18 12.66
C GLY A 87 42.35 11.67 12.48
N MET A 88 41.84 11.00 13.51
CA MET A 88 40.48 10.44 13.65
C MET A 88 40.08 9.50 12.51
N ALA A 89 40.35 8.21 12.73
CA ALA A 89 39.51 7.16 12.16
C ALA A 89 38.07 7.38 12.67
N HIS A 90 37.30 8.22 11.97
CA HIS A 90 35.87 8.25 12.12
C HIS A 90 35.39 6.82 11.84
N ASP A 91 34.80 6.18 12.84
CA ASP A 91 34.22 4.86 12.67
C ASP A 91 33.08 4.98 11.64
N LEU A 92 33.40 4.61 10.40
CA LEU A 92 32.46 4.55 9.28
C LEU A 92 31.51 3.34 9.39
N SER A 93 31.45 2.69 10.56
CA SER A 93 30.36 1.79 10.86
C SER A 93 29.02 2.55 10.79
N PRO A 94 27.92 1.89 10.36
CA PRO A 94 26.60 2.52 10.36
C PRO A 94 26.19 3.09 11.72
N TRP A 95 26.71 2.50 12.81
CA TRP A 95 26.48 2.96 14.17
C TRP A 95 27.28 4.22 14.52
N GLY A 96 28.55 4.29 14.11
CA GLY A 96 29.38 5.48 14.25
C GLY A 96 28.83 6.66 13.44
N MET A 97 28.40 6.41 12.21
CA MET A 97 27.73 7.39 11.34
C MET A 97 26.41 7.89 11.97
N TYR A 98 25.60 6.99 12.55
CA TYR A 98 24.39 7.42 13.23
C TYR A 98 24.66 8.31 14.44
N GLN A 99 25.69 8.04 15.24
CA GLN A 99 26.01 8.85 16.42
C GLN A 99 26.47 10.27 16.05
N ASN A 100 27.21 10.41 14.96
CA ASN A 100 27.76 11.70 14.50
C ASN A 100 26.76 12.53 13.68
N ALA A 101 25.68 11.90 13.19
CA ALA A 101 24.65 12.58 12.42
C ALA A 101 23.93 13.72 13.14
N ASP A 102 23.55 14.73 12.35
CA ASP A 102 22.70 15.83 12.78
C ASP A 102 21.33 15.33 13.28
N VAL A 103 20.71 16.07 14.20
CA VAL A 103 19.44 15.70 14.84
C VAL A 103 18.34 15.46 13.79
N VAL A 104 18.31 16.26 12.71
CA VAL A 104 17.31 16.10 11.65
C VAL A 104 17.55 14.81 10.86
N VAL A 105 18.80 14.50 10.51
CA VAL A 105 19.16 13.26 9.79
C VAL A 105 18.86 12.04 10.66
N LYS A 106 19.16 12.10 11.96
CA LYS A 106 18.76 11.07 12.94
C LYS A 106 17.25 10.84 12.95
N ALA A 107 16.45 11.90 12.98
CA ALA A 107 15.00 11.80 12.93
C ALA A 107 14.50 11.16 11.63
N VAL A 108 15.09 11.51 10.48
CA VAL A 108 14.79 10.89 9.18
C VAL A 108 15.10 9.39 9.20
N MET A 109 16.29 9.00 9.67
CA MET A 109 16.70 7.59 9.73
C MET A 109 15.78 6.77 10.66
N ILE A 110 15.45 7.30 11.84
CA ILE A 110 14.52 6.63 12.78
C ILE A 110 13.12 6.51 12.16
N GLY A 111 12.62 7.57 11.53
CA GLY A 111 11.31 7.56 10.87
C GLY A 111 11.22 6.49 9.77
N LEU A 112 12.26 6.38 8.94
CA LEU A 112 12.37 5.35 7.89
C LEU A 112 12.46 3.93 8.47
N ALA A 113 13.20 3.75 9.58
CA ALA A 113 13.26 2.47 10.28
C ALA A 113 11.88 2.05 10.83
N ILE A 114 11.13 2.97 11.43
CA ILE A 114 9.76 2.72 11.90
C ILE A 114 8.84 2.37 10.73
N ALA A 115 8.92 3.10 9.62
CA ALA A 115 8.13 2.82 8.41
C ALA A 115 8.41 1.42 7.85
N SER A 116 9.67 0.97 7.90
CA SER A 116 10.06 -0.40 7.52
C SER A 116 9.39 -1.43 8.45
N ILE A 117 9.45 -1.25 9.76
CA ILE A 117 8.80 -2.14 10.74
C ILE A 117 7.28 -2.22 10.51
N ILE A 118 6.63 -1.08 10.26
CA ILE A 118 5.20 -1.01 9.94
C ILE A 118 4.89 -1.83 8.69
N THR A 119 5.71 -1.70 7.65
CA THR A 119 5.57 -2.43 6.38
C THR A 119 5.56 -3.94 6.61
N TRP A 120 6.55 -4.47 7.34
CA TRP A 120 6.63 -5.90 7.67
C TRP A 120 5.48 -6.37 8.56
N THR A 121 5.07 -5.56 9.54
CA THR A 121 3.94 -5.87 10.41
C THR A 121 2.65 -6.01 9.62
N ILE A 122 2.37 -5.06 8.72
CA ILE A 122 1.18 -5.11 7.88
C ILE A 122 1.26 -6.29 6.91
N TRP A 123 2.42 -6.60 6.34
CA TRP A 123 2.59 -7.77 5.47
C TRP A 123 2.16 -9.06 6.16
N ILE A 124 2.62 -9.31 7.39
CA ILE A 124 2.29 -10.52 8.13
C ILE A 124 0.80 -10.52 8.52
N ALA A 125 0.31 -9.43 9.12
CA ALA A 125 -1.07 -9.33 9.58
C ALA A 125 -2.09 -9.47 8.44
N LYS A 126 -1.90 -8.70 7.35
CA LYS A 126 -2.79 -8.76 6.18
C LYS A 126 -2.61 -10.05 5.37
N GLY A 127 -1.41 -10.62 5.37
CA GLY A 127 -1.15 -11.93 4.77
C GLY A 127 -2.03 -13.02 5.37
N PHE A 128 -2.06 -13.13 6.70
CA PHE A 128 -2.91 -14.11 7.39
C PHE A 128 -4.41 -13.81 7.25
N GLU A 129 -4.82 -12.55 7.37
CA GLU A 129 -6.21 -12.13 7.19
C GLU A 129 -6.75 -12.53 5.80
N LEU A 130 -6.02 -12.18 4.75
CA LEU A 130 -6.43 -12.42 3.36
C LEU A 130 -6.38 -13.91 3.01
N LEU A 131 -5.36 -14.64 3.48
CA LEU A 131 -5.25 -16.08 3.24
C LEU A 131 -6.38 -16.85 3.92
N GLY A 132 -6.70 -16.50 5.18
CA GLY A 132 -7.83 -17.06 5.91
C GLY A 132 -9.17 -16.79 5.23
N ALA A 133 -9.39 -15.53 4.81
CA ALA A 133 -10.60 -15.13 4.09
C ALA A 133 -10.76 -15.87 2.75
N LYS A 134 -9.70 -15.95 1.94
CA LYS A 134 -9.72 -16.67 0.65
C LYS A 134 -9.98 -18.17 0.81
N ARG A 135 -9.34 -18.82 1.78
CA ARG A 135 -9.54 -20.26 2.05
C ARG A 135 -10.98 -20.54 2.45
N ARG A 136 -11.52 -19.75 3.37
CA ARG A 136 -12.90 -19.87 3.82
C ARG A 136 -13.89 -19.63 2.68
N LEU A 137 -13.69 -18.56 1.90
CA LEU A 137 -14.55 -18.23 0.77
C LEU A 137 -14.59 -19.35 -0.28
N ARG A 138 -13.44 -19.97 -0.58
CA ARG A 138 -13.38 -21.08 -1.53
C ARG A 138 -14.26 -22.26 -1.10
N THR A 139 -14.23 -22.62 0.19
CA THR A 139 -15.10 -23.67 0.73
C THR A 139 -16.57 -23.26 0.67
N GLU A 140 -16.89 -22.03 1.05
CA GLU A 140 -18.26 -21.50 1.01
C GLU A 140 -18.86 -21.52 -0.41
N ILE A 141 -18.09 -21.14 -1.43
CA ILE A 141 -18.53 -21.18 -2.84
C ILE A 141 -18.88 -22.60 -3.27
N VAL A 142 -18.09 -23.61 -2.86
CA VAL A 142 -18.39 -25.02 -3.21
C VAL A 142 -19.73 -25.46 -2.62
N HIS A 143 -20.06 -25.01 -1.41
CA HIS A 143 -21.36 -25.30 -0.80
C HIS A 143 -22.50 -24.55 -1.47
N LEU A 144 -22.33 -23.26 -1.80
CA LEU A 144 -23.34 -22.48 -2.50
C LEU A 144 -23.67 -23.06 -3.88
N LYS A 145 -22.66 -23.50 -4.64
CA LYS A 145 -22.85 -24.11 -5.97
C LYS A 145 -23.59 -25.44 -5.95
N LYS A 146 -23.58 -26.15 -4.82
CA LYS A 146 -24.31 -27.42 -4.66
C LYS A 146 -25.77 -27.20 -4.32
N ALA A 147 -26.13 -26.06 -3.74
CA ALA A 147 -27.50 -25.76 -3.38
C ALA A 147 -28.36 -25.58 -4.63
N THR A 148 -29.57 -26.11 -4.58
CA THR A 148 -30.54 -26.04 -5.69
C THR A 148 -31.57 -24.95 -5.49
N THR A 149 -31.80 -24.55 -4.23
CA THR A 149 -32.73 -23.50 -3.79
C THR A 149 -32.05 -22.55 -2.80
N LEU A 150 -32.59 -21.34 -2.65
CA LEU A 150 -32.07 -20.37 -1.69
C LEU A 150 -32.26 -20.85 -0.24
N LYS A 151 -33.32 -21.61 0.02
CA LYS A 151 -33.56 -22.22 1.33
C LYS A 151 -32.47 -23.22 1.70
N GLU A 152 -32.13 -24.15 0.80
CA GLU A 152 -31.03 -25.11 1.02
C GLU A 152 -29.67 -24.42 1.22
N ALA A 153 -29.42 -23.35 0.47
CA ALA A 153 -28.23 -22.52 0.67
C ALA A 153 -28.19 -21.92 2.09
N SER A 154 -29.33 -21.51 2.64
CA SER A 154 -29.42 -20.95 4.00
C SER A 154 -29.16 -21.99 5.11
N GLU A 155 -29.57 -23.25 4.88
CA GLU A 155 -29.33 -24.36 5.81
C GLU A 155 -27.85 -24.77 5.85
N THR A 156 -27.14 -24.57 4.74
CA THR A 156 -25.69 -24.83 4.67
C THR A 156 -24.87 -23.63 5.14
N ALA A 157 -25.36 -22.40 4.94
CA ALA A 157 -24.69 -21.16 5.31
C ALA A 157 -24.98 -20.69 6.75
N THR A 158 -24.97 -21.60 7.73
CA THR A 158 -25.43 -21.32 9.12
C THR A 158 -24.43 -20.55 9.99
N LYS A 159 -23.14 -20.55 9.61
CA LYS A 159 -22.10 -19.90 10.42
C LYS A 159 -22.20 -18.38 10.26
N LYS A 160 -22.67 -17.71 11.31
CA LYS A 160 -22.76 -16.25 11.38
C LYS A 160 -21.43 -15.58 11.05
N GLY A 161 -21.49 -14.50 10.26
CA GLY A 161 -20.32 -13.75 9.81
C GLY A 161 -19.47 -14.45 8.73
N THR A 162 -19.94 -15.55 8.13
CA THR A 162 -19.44 -16.01 6.82
C THR A 162 -19.96 -15.08 5.71
N LEU A 163 -19.30 -15.04 4.57
CA LEU A 163 -19.82 -14.28 3.43
C LEU A 163 -21.09 -14.93 2.90
N ALA A 164 -21.09 -16.27 2.75
CA ALA A 164 -22.26 -17.01 2.31
C ALA A 164 -23.49 -16.74 3.19
N ASN A 165 -23.33 -16.73 4.52
CA ASN A 165 -24.42 -16.38 5.44
C ASN A 165 -24.93 -14.97 5.16
N LEU A 166 -24.04 -13.97 5.01
CA LEU A 166 -24.46 -12.59 4.76
C LEU A 166 -25.22 -12.45 3.43
N LEU A 167 -24.68 -13.01 2.34
CA LEU A 167 -25.31 -12.96 1.02
C LEU A 167 -26.70 -13.64 1.02
N VAL A 168 -26.79 -14.86 1.55
CA VAL A 168 -28.03 -15.63 1.55
C VAL A 168 -29.07 -14.99 2.48
N HIS A 169 -28.68 -14.53 3.66
CA HIS A 169 -29.61 -13.88 4.58
C HIS A 169 -30.10 -12.52 4.07
N ASP A 170 -29.24 -11.71 3.45
CA ASP A 170 -29.67 -10.44 2.83
C ASP A 170 -30.66 -10.68 1.68
N ALA A 171 -30.43 -11.73 0.87
CA ALA A 171 -31.35 -12.11 -0.19
C ALA A 171 -32.70 -12.61 0.36
N LEU A 172 -32.68 -13.49 1.37
CA LEU A 172 -33.89 -13.97 2.04
C LEU A 172 -34.66 -12.84 2.73
N GLU A 173 -33.96 -11.89 3.35
CA GLU A 173 -34.59 -10.74 3.99
C GLU A 173 -35.32 -9.88 2.96
N GLU A 174 -34.70 -9.59 1.82
CA GLU A 174 -35.35 -8.81 0.75
C GLU A 174 -36.54 -9.56 0.13
N MET A 175 -36.43 -10.89 -0.08
CA MET A 175 -37.56 -11.71 -0.53
C MET A 175 -38.72 -11.68 0.49
N ARG A 176 -38.42 -11.72 1.79
CA ARG A 176 -39.42 -11.64 2.87
C ARG A 176 -40.08 -10.26 2.92
N LEU A 177 -39.31 -9.18 2.77
CA LEU A 177 -39.83 -7.81 2.72
C LEU A 177 -40.71 -7.58 1.48
N SER A 178 -40.41 -8.28 0.39
CA SER A 178 -41.14 -8.21 -0.87
C SER A 178 -42.25 -9.25 -1.03
N ALA A 179 -42.60 -9.99 0.03
CA ALA A 179 -43.54 -11.11 -0.06
C ALA A 179 -44.95 -10.71 -0.58
N ASN A 180 -45.35 -9.45 -0.42
CA ASN A 180 -46.64 -8.93 -0.89
C ASN A 180 -46.58 -8.31 -2.30
N THR A 181 -45.41 -8.26 -2.93
CA THR A 181 -45.21 -7.68 -4.26
C THR A 181 -45.37 -8.76 -5.33
N ARG A 182 -46.20 -8.50 -6.35
CA ARG A 182 -46.40 -9.43 -7.49
C ARG A 182 -45.34 -9.32 -8.58
N GLU A 183 -44.54 -8.26 -8.53
CA GLU A 183 -43.50 -7.96 -9.53
C GLU A 183 -42.19 -8.68 -9.19
N LYS A 184 -41.97 -9.86 -9.80
CA LYS A 184 -40.78 -10.70 -9.58
C LYS A 184 -39.47 -9.99 -10.00
N GLU A 185 -39.49 -9.26 -11.12
CA GLU A 185 -38.33 -8.53 -11.63
C GLU A 185 -37.84 -7.46 -10.64
N GLY A 186 -38.75 -6.67 -10.05
CA GLY A 186 -38.39 -5.68 -9.04
C GLY A 186 -37.74 -6.29 -7.80
N ILE A 187 -38.11 -7.52 -7.40
CA ILE A 187 -37.45 -8.25 -6.30
C ILE A 187 -36.02 -8.60 -6.69
N LYS A 188 -35.84 -9.15 -7.90
CA LYS A 188 -34.53 -9.52 -8.44
C LYS A 188 -33.58 -8.33 -8.52
N GLU A 189 -34.06 -7.18 -8.99
CA GLU A 189 -33.28 -5.93 -9.04
C GLU A 189 -32.85 -5.46 -7.63
N ARG A 190 -33.78 -5.45 -6.66
CA ARG A 190 -33.45 -5.05 -5.28
C ARG A 190 -32.45 -5.99 -4.62
N VAL A 191 -32.59 -7.29 -4.83
CA VAL A 191 -31.62 -8.29 -4.35
C VAL A 191 -30.27 -8.05 -5.02
N SER A 192 -30.20 -7.92 -6.35
CA SER A 192 -28.95 -7.65 -7.07
C SER A 192 -28.23 -6.42 -6.51
N PHE A 193 -28.95 -5.32 -6.35
CA PHE A 193 -28.40 -4.07 -5.82
C PHE A 193 -27.85 -4.23 -4.38
N ARG A 194 -28.57 -4.95 -3.51
CA ARG A 194 -28.10 -5.24 -2.15
C ARG A 194 -26.82 -6.07 -2.16
N LEU A 195 -26.76 -7.12 -2.96
CA LEU A 195 -25.60 -8.00 -3.02
C LEU A 195 -24.38 -7.28 -3.64
N GLU A 196 -24.57 -6.48 -4.69
CA GLU A 196 -23.50 -5.63 -5.27
C GLU A 196 -22.91 -4.66 -4.23
N ARG A 197 -23.78 -4.03 -3.43
CA ARG A 197 -23.34 -3.16 -2.33
C ARG A 197 -22.55 -3.92 -1.28
N LEU A 198 -22.95 -5.15 -0.96
CA LEU A 198 -22.22 -6.02 -0.02
C LEU A 198 -20.86 -6.41 -0.59
N VAL A 199 -20.78 -6.83 -1.86
CA VAL A 199 -19.52 -7.15 -2.56
C VAL A 199 -18.56 -5.97 -2.52
N ALA A 200 -19.07 -4.75 -2.81
CA ALA A 200 -18.28 -3.53 -2.74
C ALA A 200 -17.78 -3.23 -1.31
N ALA A 201 -18.63 -3.44 -0.29
CA ALA A 201 -18.24 -3.27 1.11
C ALA A 201 -17.15 -4.27 1.54
N CYS A 202 -17.28 -5.55 1.16
CA CYS A 202 -16.26 -6.57 1.43
C CYS A 202 -14.91 -6.21 0.81
N GLY A 203 -14.92 -5.72 -0.44
CA GLY A 203 -13.71 -5.26 -1.12
C GLY A 203 -13.03 -4.10 -0.37
N ARG A 204 -13.80 -3.07 0.00
CA ARG A 204 -13.28 -1.91 0.75
C ARG A 204 -12.73 -2.31 2.12
N ASN A 205 -13.43 -3.15 2.86
CA ASN A 205 -12.98 -3.63 4.16
C ASN A 205 -11.64 -4.38 4.05
N MET A 206 -11.50 -5.23 3.02
CA MET A 206 -10.26 -5.98 2.81
C MET A 206 -9.09 -5.07 2.40
N SER A 207 -9.34 -4.00 1.62
CA SER A 207 -8.32 -2.99 1.27
C SER A 207 -7.94 -2.05 2.42
N SER A 208 -8.70 -2.04 3.52
CA SER A 208 -8.39 -1.19 4.65
C SER A 208 -7.00 -1.51 5.22
N GLY A 209 -6.16 -0.49 5.37
CA GLY A 209 -4.79 -0.62 5.90
C GLY A 209 -3.70 -0.78 4.87
N THR A 210 -3.99 -1.27 3.66
CA THR A 210 -2.96 -1.41 2.62
C THR A 210 -2.53 -0.06 2.05
N GLY A 211 -3.37 0.98 2.19
CA GLY A 211 -3.04 2.35 1.78
C GLY A 211 -1.79 2.91 2.48
N VAL A 212 -1.50 2.48 3.71
CA VAL A 212 -0.28 2.89 4.43
C VAL A 212 0.98 2.45 3.68
N LEU A 213 0.97 1.26 3.07
CA LEU A 213 2.10 0.77 2.28
C LEU A 213 2.27 1.56 1.00
N ALA A 214 1.17 1.96 0.36
CA ALA A 214 1.23 2.83 -0.81
C ALA A 214 1.88 4.17 -0.46
N THR A 215 1.47 4.77 0.65
CA THR A 215 2.04 6.02 1.14
C THR A 215 3.52 5.87 1.45
N ILE A 216 3.92 4.89 2.29
CA ILE A 216 5.33 4.63 2.62
C ILE A 216 6.15 4.40 1.34
N GLY A 217 5.65 3.55 0.44
CA GLY A 217 6.31 3.25 -0.83
C GLY A 217 6.53 4.48 -1.70
N SER A 218 5.58 5.41 -1.73
CA SER A 218 5.68 6.65 -2.50
C SER A 218 6.51 7.75 -1.82
N THR A 219 6.52 7.84 -0.49
CA THR A 219 7.11 8.99 0.22
C THR A 219 8.49 8.70 0.81
N ALA A 220 8.79 7.45 1.19
CA ALA A 220 10.06 7.08 1.82
C ALA A 220 11.31 7.45 0.99
N PRO A 221 11.33 7.32 -0.36
CA PRO A 221 12.47 7.78 -1.16
C PRO A 221 12.71 9.29 -1.03
N PHE A 222 11.64 10.08 -1.00
CA PHE A 222 11.73 11.54 -0.87
C PHE A 222 12.13 11.97 0.54
N VAL A 223 11.69 11.23 1.56
CA VAL A 223 12.13 11.43 2.95
C VAL A 223 13.63 11.14 3.08
N GLY A 224 14.13 10.09 2.44
CA GLY A 224 15.57 9.80 2.35
C GLY A 224 16.35 10.90 1.61
N LEU A 225 15.83 11.34 0.46
CA LEU A 225 16.40 12.44 -0.33
C LEU A 225 16.49 13.74 0.48
N PHE A 226 15.44 14.05 1.24
CA PHE A 226 15.46 15.19 2.18
C PHE A 226 16.61 15.06 3.19
N GLY A 227 16.80 13.87 3.76
CA GLY A 227 17.95 13.57 4.63
C GLY A 227 19.30 13.82 3.95
N THR A 228 19.46 13.42 2.69
CA THR A 228 20.70 13.72 1.94
C THR A 228 20.93 15.22 1.74
N VAL A 229 19.91 15.95 1.30
CA VAL A 229 20.01 17.39 1.02
C VAL A 229 20.39 18.14 2.30
N TRP A 230 19.75 17.78 3.42
CA TRP A 230 20.05 18.37 4.72
C TRP A 230 21.47 18.08 5.20
N GLY A 231 21.92 16.84 5.11
CA GLY A 231 23.27 16.45 5.54
C GLY A 231 24.38 17.10 4.70
N ILE A 232 24.18 17.17 3.37
CA ILE A 232 25.12 17.86 2.47
C ILE A 232 25.15 19.36 2.77
N MET A 233 23.99 20.00 2.99
CA MET A 233 23.91 21.41 3.37
C MET A 233 24.69 21.69 4.66
N ASN A 234 24.50 20.87 5.70
CA ASN A 234 25.23 21.02 6.96
C ASN A 234 26.74 20.80 6.81
N SER A 235 27.15 19.89 5.92
CA SER A 235 28.56 19.67 5.59
C SER A 235 29.18 20.91 4.95
N PHE A 236 28.49 21.57 4.02
CA PHE A 236 28.95 22.84 3.42
C PHE A 236 28.99 24.00 4.42
N ILE A 237 28.04 24.07 5.35
CA ILE A 237 28.08 25.06 6.45
C ILE A 237 29.33 24.83 7.33
N GLY A 238 29.72 23.58 7.56
CA GLY A 238 30.95 23.22 8.28
C GLY A 238 32.22 23.74 7.59
N ILE A 239 32.32 23.58 6.27
CA ILE A 239 33.43 24.13 5.45
C ILE A 239 33.49 25.65 5.60
N ALA A 240 32.35 26.33 5.45
CA ALA A 240 32.29 27.78 5.51
C ALA A 240 32.74 28.34 6.88
N LYS A 241 32.39 27.66 7.98
CA LYS A 241 32.78 28.05 9.33
C LYS A 241 34.26 27.78 9.64
N THR A 242 34.77 26.64 9.17
CA THR A 242 36.17 26.24 9.43
C THR A 242 37.16 26.95 8.50
N GLN A 243 36.69 27.51 7.38
CA GLN A 243 37.52 28.14 6.34
C GLN A 243 38.61 27.20 5.79
N THR A 244 38.43 25.88 5.93
CA THR A 244 39.34 24.87 5.40
C THR A 244 38.67 24.09 4.29
N THR A 245 39.41 23.79 3.22
CA THR A 245 38.95 22.92 2.13
C THR A 245 39.29 21.45 2.37
N ASN A 246 39.63 21.07 3.61
CA ASN A 246 40.03 19.72 3.93
C ASN A 246 38.83 18.76 3.82
N LEU A 247 38.87 17.88 2.81
CA LEU A 247 37.81 16.91 2.54
C LEU A 247 37.59 15.90 3.68
N ALA A 248 38.60 15.64 4.50
CA ALA A 248 38.49 14.72 5.63
C ALA A 248 37.45 15.19 6.66
N VAL A 249 37.25 16.51 6.81
CA VAL A 249 36.32 17.10 7.78
C VAL A 249 34.85 16.93 7.35
N VAL A 250 34.58 16.83 6.06
CA VAL A 250 33.21 16.72 5.52
C VAL A 250 32.82 15.33 5.05
N ALA A 251 33.79 14.46 4.77
CA ALA A 251 33.52 13.10 4.32
C ALA A 251 32.51 12.34 5.21
N PRO A 252 32.56 12.42 6.56
CA PRO A 252 31.59 11.75 7.43
C PRO A 252 30.15 12.26 7.21
N GLY A 253 29.93 13.58 7.17
CA GLY A 253 28.60 14.17 7.02
C GLY A 253 27.96 13.86 5.66
N ILE A 254 28.76 13.77 4.60
CA ILE A 254 28.29 13.33 3.27
C ILE A 254 27.94 11.83 3.29
N ALA A 255 28.76 11.00 3.93
CA ALA A 255 28.46 9.57 4.04
C ALA A 255 27.14 9.32 4.80
N GLU A 256 26.91 10.01 5.91
CA GLU A 256 25.67 9.95 6.69
C GLU A 256 24.45 10.41 5.89
N ALA A 257 24.62 11.48 5.13
CA ALA A 257 23.61 11.97 4.20
C ALA A 257 23.21 10.84 3.23
N LEU A 258 24.18 10.23 2.54
CA LEU A 258 23.94 9.16 1.56
C LEU A 258 23.27 7.92 2.20
N LEU A 259 23.62 7.60 3.45
CA LEU A 259 22.97 6.52 4.20
C LEU A 259 21.46 6.76 4.37
N ALA A 260 21.03 8.00 4.61
CA ALA A 260 19.60 8.33 4.75
C ALA A 260 18.80 8.01 3.48
N THR A 261 19.35 8.29 2.29
CA THR A 261 18.71 7.94 1.02
C THR A 261 18.69 6.43 0.80
N ALA A 262 19.78 5.73 1.13
CA ALA A 262 19.82 4.26 1.05
C ALA A 262 18.72 3.63 1.94
N LEU A 263 18.55 4.11 3.17
CA LEU A 263 17.47 3.68 4.06
C LEU A 263 16.08 4.00 3.51
N GLY A 264 15.93 5.14 2.82
CA GLY A 264 14.69 5.52 2.15
C GLY A 264 14.26 4.47 1.12
N LEU A 265 15.20 4.02 0.29
CA LEU A 265 14.97 2.96 -0.70
C LEU A 265 14.70 1.61 -0.06
N VAL A 266 15.44 1.24 0.99
CA VAL A 266 15.24 -0.02 1.73
C VAL A 266 13.85 -0.07 2.37
N ALA A 267 13.30 1.06 2.83
CA ALA A 267 11.93 1.12 3.34
C ALA A 267 10.89 1.11 2.20
N ALA A 268 11.15 1.82 1.10
CA ALA A 268 10.19 2.00 0.00
C ALA A 268 9.96 0.73 -0.83
N ILE A 269 11.04 0.04 -1.23
CA ILE A 269 10.96 -1.07 -2.18
C ILE A 269 10.06 -2.21 -1.66
N PRO A 270 10.25 -2.72 -0.42
CA PRO A 270 9.36 -3.75 0.13
C PRO A 270 7.91 -3.26 0.23
N ALA A 271 7.69 -2.01 0.65
CA ALA A 271 6.35 -1.44 0.79
C ALA A 271 5.58 -1.46 -0.53
N VAL A 272 6.21 -1.03 -1.63
CA VAL A 272 5.60 -1.04 -2.97
C VAL A 272 5.31 -2.48 -3.44
N VAL A 273 6.27 -3.39 -3.29
CA VAL A 273 6.09 -4.79 -3.71
C VAL A 273 4.93 -5.44 -2.94
N ILE A 274 4.91 -5.30 -1.62
CA ILE A 274 3.87 -5.87 -0.78
C ILE A 274 2.50 -5.25 -1.09
N TYR A 275 2.44 -3.92 -1.28
CA TYR A 275 1.21 -3.23 -1.68
C TYR A 275 0.65 -3.81 -2.97
N ASN A 276 1.48 -3.99 -4.01
CA ASN A 276 1.06 -4.52 -5.30
C ASN A 276 0.56 -5.98 -5.20
N VAL A 277 1.24 -6.81 -4.39
CA VAL A 277 0.79 -8.19 -4.12
C VAL A 277 -0.58 -8.19 -3.46
N PHE A 278 -0.81 -7.33 -2.47
CA PHE A 278 -2.11 -7.21 -1.82
C PHE A 278 -3.18 -6.63 -2.76
N ALA A 279 -2.88 -5.58 -3.52
CA ALA A 279 -3.83 -5.01 -4.48
C ALA A 279 -4.35 -6.07 -5.46
N ARG A 280 -3.44 -6.86 -6.06
CA ARG A 280 -3.80 -7.97 -6.94
C ARG A 280 -4.57 -9.06 -6.21
N SER A 281 -4.12 -9.43 -5.01
CA SER A 281 -4.74 -10.49 -4.24
C SER A 281 -6.14 -10.13 -3.76
N ILE A 282 -6.39 -8.87 -3.41
CA ILE A 282 -7.69 -8.33 -2.98
C ILE A 282 -8.62 -8.22 -4.18
N ALA A 283 -8.14 -7.80 -5.35
CA ALA A 283 -8.93 -7.84 -6.58
C ALA A 283 -9.42 -9.26 -6.89
N GLY A 284 -8.53 -10.26 -6.79
CA GLY A 284 -8.91 -11.67 -6.94
C GLY A 284 -9.89 -12.17 -5.88
N TYR A 285 -9.77 -11.71 -4.63
CA TYR A 285 -10.75 -11.98 -3.58
C TYR A 285 -12.11 -11.36 -3.91
N LYS A 286 -12.15 -10.09 -4.34
CA LYS A 286 -13.38 -9.40 -4.75
C LYS A 286 -14.09 -10.12 -5.91
N ALA A 287 -13.34 -10.63 -6.88
CA ALA A 287 -13.90 -11.44 -7.96
C ALA A 287 -14.60 -12.69 -7.41
N GLN A 288 -13.96 -13.44 -6.51
CA GLN A 288 -14.58 -14.62 -5.88
C GLN A 288 -15.83 -14.27 -5.04
N VAL A 289 -15.83 -13.13 -4.36
CA VAL A 289 -17.01 -12.61 -3.63
C VAL A 289 -18.15 -12.31 -4.61
N SER A 290 -17.82 -11.74 -5.78
CA SER A 290 -18.78 -11.48 -6.85
C SER A 290 -19.36 -12.78 -7.43
N ASP A 291 -18.53 -13.81 -7.62
CA ASP A 291 -18.99 -15.13 -8.08
C ASP A 291 -19.99 -15.73 -7.08
N ALA A 292 -19.68 -15.67 -5.78
CA ALA A 292 -20.60 -16.13 -4.73
C ALA A 292 -21.93 -15.36 -4.74
N SER A 293 -21.87 -14.04 -4.94
CA SER A 293 -23.05 -13.18 -5.08
C SER A 293 -23.91 -13.56 -6.29
N ALA A 294 -23.27 -13.85 -7.43
CA ALA A 294 -23.96 -14.27 -8.64
C ALA A 294 -24.68 -15.62 -8.45
N GLU A 295 -24.06 -16.58 -7.77
CA GLU A 295 -24.70 -17.86 -7.44
C GLU A 295 -25.96 -17.65 -6.58
N VAL A 296 -25.90 -16.78 -5.58
CA VAL A 296 -27.10 -16.45 -4.76
C VAL A 296 -28.19 -15.79 -5.60
N LEU A 297 -27.83 -14.87 -6.51
CA LEU A 297 -28.80 -14.24 -7.41
C LEU A 297 -29.45 -15.24 -8.38
N LEU A 298 -28.70 -16.24 -8.84
CA LEU A 298 -29.23 -17.34 -9.66
C LEU A 298 -30.24 -18.19 -8.87
N LEU A 299 -29.95 -18.50 -7.60
CA LEU A 299 -30.89 -19.21 -6.72
C LEU A 299 -32.17 -18.40 -6.51
N VAL A 300 -32.04 -17.10 -6.26
CA VAL A 300 -33.19 -16.18 -6.11
C VAL A 300 -34.03 -16.15 -7.39
N SER A 301 -33.40 -15.98 -8.56
CA SER A 301 -34.11 -15.96 -9.84
C SER A 301 -34.89 -17.24 -10.06
N ARG A 302 -34.26 -18.40 -9.83
CA ARG A 302 -34.88 -19.72 -9.99
C ARG A 302 -36.04 -19.94 -9.02
N ASP A 303 -35.87 -19.58 -7.75
CA ASP A 303 -36.91 -19.71 -6.73
C ASP A 303 -38.12 -18.82 -7.05
N LEU A 304 -37.90 -17.59 -7.54
CA LEU A 304 -38.97 -16.69 -7.97
C LEU A 304 -39.71 -17.23 -9.21
N ASP A 305 -39.02 -17.83 -10.17
CA ASP A 305 -39.64 -18.42 -11.35
C ASP A 305 -40.55 -19.60 -11.00
N HIS A 306 -40.17 -20.40 -10.00
CA HIS A 306 -40.96 -21.52 -9.50
C HIS A 306 -42.17 -21.12 -8.64
N LEU A 307 -42.27 -19.87 -8.17
CA LEU A 307 -43.46 -19.41 -7.45
C LEU A 307 -44.70 -19.48 -8.37
N PRO A 308 -45.77 -20.20 -7.98
CA PRO A 308 -46.98 -20.30 -8.77
C PRO A 308 -47.49 -18.91 -9.13
N THR A 309 -47.52 -18.59 -10.42
CA THR A 309 -48.34 -17.47 -10.89
C THR A 309 -49.77 -17.87 -10.57
N GLU A 310 -50.41 -17.26 -9.56
CA GLU A 310 -51.84 -17.45 -9.35
C GLU A 310 -52.50 -17.25 -10.72
N ARG A 311 -53.03 -18.34 -11.30
CA ARG A 311 -53.91 -18.24 -12.46
C ARG A 311 -54.98 -17.28 -12.00
N SER A 312 -55.10 -16.15 -12.69
CA SER A 312 -56.32 -15.37 -12.66
C SER A 312 -57.46 -16.34 -12.89
N SER A 313 -58.16 -16.71 -11.82
CA SER A 313 -59.42 -17.40 -11.87
C SER A 313 -60.35 -16.47 -12.64
N GLN A 314 -60.37 -16.58 -13.97
CA GLN A 314 -61.46 -16.03 -14.75
C GLN A 314 -62.70 -16.74 -14.18
N PRO A 315 -63.63 -16.02 -13.54
CA PRO A 315 -64.87 -16.65 -13.13
C PRO A 315 -65.53 -17.13 -14.42
N HIS A 316 -65.65 -18.45 -14.56
CA HIS A 316 -66.40 -19.06 -15.64
C HIS A 316 -67.86 -18.60 -15.47
N MET A 317 -68.22 -17.51 -16.14
CA MET A 317 -69.61 -17.07 -16.20
C MET A 317 -70.38 -18.12 -16.99
N VAL A 318 -71.01 -19.03 -16.26
CA VAL A 318 -72.06 -19.90 -16.80
C VAL A 318 -73.15 -18.98 -17.31
N LYS A 319 -73.28 -18.89 -18.63
CA LYS A 319 -74.42 -18.26 -19.29
C LYS A 319 -75.63 -19.14 -18.98
N VAL A 320 -76.38 -18.77 -17.93
CA VAL A 320 -77.71 -19.33 -17.70
C VAL A 320 -78.61 -18.76 -18.79
N GLY A 321 -79.18 -19.65 -19.59
CA GLY A 321 -80.09 -19.34 -20.70
C GLY A 321 -81.45 -18.87 -20.24
#